data_AF-A0A2Z5EH91-F1
#
_entry.id   AF-A0A2Z5EH91-F1
#
_cell.length_a   1.000
_cell.length_b   1.000
_cell.length_c   1.000
_cell.angle_alpha   90.00
_cell.angle_beta   90.00
_cell.angle_gamma   90.00
#
_symmetry.space_group_name_H-M   'P 1'
#
loop_
_entity.id
_entity.type
_entity.pdbx_description
1 polymer ?
#
loop_
_entity_poly.entity_id
_entity_poly.type
_entity_poly.pdbx_seq_one_letter_code
_entity_poly.pdbx_strand_id
1 'polypeptide(L)'
;MPLFDLPSGSVVAPAGCGKTQTIVDALAHHDGQPVLVLTHTNAGVTALRNRLARSGVPAERYRLATIDGWALKLITLYPGLAGHRNANGAIDYPSTQDAAIGILEGGAIAAILRATYSRVVVDEYQDCSARQHRLVRAIAAELPCHVLGDPLQCIFNFNGEHPDWEGDVLPHFPTVLELDVPHRWTNAGQQVLGQWILDARTELLRGGQIDFRHAPPSVRWLQLPDDVQERKRDRHAAVRAIRLGAGASLLVIGDSRPVQNRLDFARANAGVQVIEPVDMSDLISAATEIQDAAGIDRLNATLRFVSLVMAGVAQPLAQRVNALRRGEQDPPATVAEQACLRFFEEDSLSSVHAILDVLRVDEGLHVFRPHLLAVMLAALTRATGRGIDLRTAAIAEREAQRSKGRPLPRRGIGSTLLLKGLEAEHAVILNAGSMNATNLYVAMSRASTSLTVLSGQPLMPVRGTE
;
A
#
# COMPACT_ATOMS: atom_id res chain seq x y z
N MET A 1 13.96 0.59 -28.68
CA MET A 1 12.85 0.88 -29.61
C MET A 1 11.69 1.41 -28.78
N PRO A 2 11.02 2.51 -29.17
CA PRO A 2 9.85 3.03 -28.48
C PRO A 2 8.73 1.98 -28.34
N LEU A 3 7.99 1.99 -27.23
CA LEU A 3 6.91 1.02 -26.97
C LEU A 3 5.86 0.97 -28.07
N PHE A 4 5.52 2.14 -28.64
CA PHE A 4 4.45 2.26 -29.61
C PHE A 4 4.80 1.83 -31.03
N ASP A 5 6.09 1.54 -31.27
CA ASP A 5 6.61 0.97 -32.52
C ASP A 5 6.62 -0.56 -32.47
N LEU A 6 6.44 -1.15 -31.28
CA LEU A 6 6.26 -2.59 -31.12
C LEU A 6 4.84 -3.01 -31.50
N PRO A 7 4.65 -4.27 -31.95
CA PRO A 7 3.30 -4.83 -32.07
C PRO A 7 2.58 -4.82 -30.71
N SER A 8 1.25 -4.91 -30.75
CA SER A 8 0.45 -5.14 -29.55
C SER A 8 0.91 -6.40 -28.82
N GLY A 9 0.95 -6.36 -27.50
CA GLY A 9 1.41 -7.49 -26.69
C GLY A 9 1.75 -7.09 -25.27
N SER A 10 2.47 -7.98 -24.57
CA SER A 10 2.91 -7.75 -23.21
C SER A 10 4.35 -7.24 -23.13
N VAL A 11 4.58 -6.36 -22.17
CA VAL A 11 5.92 -5.96 -21.72
C VAL A 11 6.14 -6.56 -20.35
N VAL A 12 7.08 -7.49 -20.26
CA VAL A 12 7.53 -8.04 -18.98
C VAL A 12 8.49 -7.04 -18.36
N ALA A 13 8.10 -6.48 -17.21
CA ALA A 13 8.80 -5.36 -16.60
C ALA A 13 9.11 -5.65 -15.12
N PRO A 14 10.25 -6.31 -14.83
CA PRO A 14 10.72 -6.57 -13.49
C PRO A 14 10.74 -5.31 -12.60
N ALA A 15 10.68 -5.52 -11.29
CA ALA A 15 10.73 -4.43 -10.33
C ALA A 15 11.98 -3.56 -10.57
N GLY A 16 11.78 -2.25 -10.67
CA GLY A 16 12.89 -1.31 -10.82
C GLY A 16 13.49 -1.20 -12.23
N CYS A 17 12.98 -1.92 -13.23
CA CYS A 17 13.47 -1.87 -14.62
C CYS A 17 12.83 -0.79 -15.50
N GLY A 18 12.15 0.20 -14.91
CA GLY A 18 11.70 1.38 -15.66
C GLY A 18 10.35 1.25 -16.38
N LYS A 19 9.48 0.30 -16.00
CA LYS A 19 8.11 0.15 -16.56
C LYS A 19 7.38 1.47 -16.81
N THR A 20 7.31 2.32 -15.78
CA THR A 20 6.64 3.61 -15.89
C THR A 20 7.36 4.57 -16.82
N GLN A 21 8.70 4.52 -16.87
CA GLN A 21 9.49 5.34 -17.78
C GLN A 21 9.22 4.93 -19.24
N THR A 22 9.11 3.64 -19.52
CA THR A 22 8.72 3.12 -20.85
C THR A 22 7.39 3.70 -21.32
N ILE A 23 6.38 3.80 -20.44
CA ILE A 23 5.08 4.42 -20.76
C ILE A 23 5.23 5.93 -21.03
N VAL A 24 5.98 6.63 -20.18
CA VAL A 24 6.20 8.07 -20.30
C VAL A 24 6.92 8.41 -21.61
N ASP A 25 8.02 7.70 -21.91
CA ASP A 25 8.81 7.91 -23.13
C ASP A 25 7.97 7.64 -24.38
N ALA A 26 7.13 6.60 -24.36
CA ALA A 26 6.23 6.30 -25.47
C ALA A 26 5.23 7.43 -25.71
N LEU A 27 4.63 7.99 -24.66
CA LEU A 27 3.67 9.09 -24.75
C LEU A 27 4.33 10.43 -25.14
N ALA A 28 5.58 10.65 -24.75
CA ALA A 28 6.34 11.84 -25.11
C ALA A 28 6.61 11.93 -26.63
N HIS A 29 6.75 10.78 -27.30
CA HIS A 29 6.99 10.69 -28.75
C HIS A 29 5.72 10.38 -29.56
N HIS A 30 4.55 10.29 -28.92
CA HIS A 30 3.29 9.99 -29.58
C HIS A 30 2.58 11.27 -30.03
N ASP A 31 2.06 11.27 -31.26
CA ASP A 31 1.22 12.32 -31.82
C ASP A 31 -0.13 11.76 -32.30
N GLY A 32 -1.15 12.63 -32.38
CA GLY A 32 -2.49 12.29 -32.85
C GLY A 32 -3.50 12.03 -31.72
N GLN A 33 -4.38 11.04 -31.91
CA GLN A 33 -5.44 10.73 -30.94
C GLN A 33 -4.85 10.29 -29.59
N PRO A 34 -5.50 10.63 -28.47
CA PRO A 34 -5.01 10.29 -27.15
C PRO A 34 -4.87 8.78 -26.95
N VAL A 35 -3.90 8.39 -26.14
CA VAL A 35 -3.73 7.02 -25.67
C VAL A 35 -4.59 6.80 -24.42
N LEU A 36 -5.35 5.71 -24.37
CA LEU A 36 -6.03 5.30 -23.15
C LEU A 36 -5.03 4.58 -22.24
N VAL A 37 -4.77 5.14 -21.05
CA VAL A 37 -3.85 4.54 -20.08
C VAL A 37 -4.66 4.10 -18.85
N LEU A 38 -4.56 2.82 -18.52
CA LEU A 38 -5.31 2.17 -17.45
C LEU A 38 -4.38 1.61 -16.38
N THR A 39 -4.83 1.65 -15.12
CA THR A 39 -4.15 1.06 -13.96
C THR A 39 -5.19 0.55 -12.95
N HIS A 40 -4.77 -0.07 -11.85
CA HIS A 40 -5.69 -0.65 -10.85
C HIS A 40 -6.15 0.34 -9.79
N THR A 41 -5.35 1.36 -9.48
CA THR A 41 -5.62 2.22 -8.31
C THR A 41 -5.58 3.71 -8.63
N ASN A 42 -6.37 4.49 -7.90
CA ASN A 42 -6.34 5.95 -8.00
C ASN A 42 -4.97 6.53 -7.59
N ALA A 43 -4.25 5.84 -6.70
CA ALA A 43 -2.86 6.16 -6.38
C ALA A 43 -1.94 5.96 -7.59
N GLY A 44 -2.10 4.86 -8.33
CA GLY A 44 -1.40 4.61 -9.60
C GLY A 44 -1.69 5.69 -10.64
N VAL A 45 -2.96 6.06 -10.80
CA VAL A 45 -3.38 7.18 -11.68
C VAL A 45 -2.68 8.47 -11.28
N THR A 46 -2.66 8.81 -10.00
CA THR A 46 -2.06 10.05 -9.51
C THR A 46 -0.54 10.04 -9.69
N ALA A 47 0.12 8.92 -9.40
CA ALA A 47 1.56 8.75 -9.56
C ALA A 47 1.99 8.86 -11.04
N LEU A 48 1.27 8.21 -11.95
CA LEU A 48 1.57 8.26 -13.38
C LEU A 48 1.30 9.64 -13.96
N ARG A 49 0.18 10.30 -13.58
CA ARG A 49 -0.11 11.68 -13.96
C ARG A 49 1.00 12.64 -13.56
N ASN A 50 1.48 12.52 -12.32
CA ASN A 50 2.57 13.36 -11.82
C ASN A 50 3.87 13.14 -12.60
N ARG A 51 4.19 11.90 -12.98
CA ARG A 51 5.38 11.59 -13.79
C ARG A 51 5.27 12.12 -15.22
N LEU A 52 4.11 11.99 -15.85
CA LEU A 52 3.82 12.54 -17.18
C LEU A 52 3.95 14.07 -17.18
N ALA A 53 3.37 14.73 -16.18
CA ALA A 53 3.46 16.19 -16.02
C ALA A 53 4.91 16.66 -15.82
N ARG A 54 5.70 15.98 -14.97
CA ARG A 54 7.13 16.29 -14.78
C ARG A 54 7.96 16.11 -16.05
N SER A 55 7.56 15.17 -16.90
CA SER A 55 8.25 14.88 -18.17
C SER A 55 7.73 15.73 -19.33
N GLY A 56 6.85 16.71 -19.04
CA GLY A 56 6.32 17.64 -20.04
C GLY A 56 5.35 17.02 -21.04
N VAL A 57 4.80 15.83 -20.77
CA VAL A 57 3.85 15.18 -21.69
C VAL A 57 2.51 15.93 -21.65
N PRO A 58 2.02 16.47 -22.79
CA PRO A 58 0.75 17.19 -22.84
C PRO A 58 -0.43 16.31 -22.41
N ALA A 59 -1.32 16.86 -21.56
CA ALA A 59 -2.49 16.14 -21.04
C ALA A 59 -3.49 15.73 -22.15
N GLU A 60 -3.45 16.39 -23.30
CA GLU A 60 -4.28 16.05 -24.45
C GLU A 60 -3.92 14.71 -25.08
N ARG A 61 -2.65 14.27 -24.97
CA ARG A 61 -2.11 13.03 -25.57
C ARG A 61 -2.52 11.75 -24.86
N TYR A 62 -3.12 11.84 -23.68
CA TYR A 62 -3.54 10.65 -22.94
C TYR A 62 -4.87 10.85 -22.20
N ARG A 63 -5.53 9.73 -21.89
CA ARG A 63 -6.63 9.67 -20.93
C ARG A 63 -6.27 8.64 -19.89
N LEU A 64 -6.09 9.07 -18.65
CA LEU A 64 -5.65 8.23 -17.55
C LEU A 64 -6.79 7.94 -16.58
N ALA A 65 -7.06 6.67 -16.33
CA ALA A 65 -8.10 6.21 -15.42
C ALA A 65 -7.71 4.89 -14.76
N THR A 66 -8.44 4.49 -13.71
CA THR A 66 -8.42 3.09 -13.30
C THR A 66 -9.25 2.26 -14.28
N ILE A 67 -9.01 0.95 -14.37
CA ILE A 67 -9.82 0.03 -15.19
C ILE A 67 -11.30 0.16 -14.80
N ASP A 68 -11.60 0.09 -13.51
CA ASP A 68 -12.96 0.19 -13.00
C ASP A 68 -13.56 1.60 -13.15
N GLY A 69 -12.74 2.64 -12.99
CA GLY A 69 -13.18 4.03 -13.20
C GLY A 69 -13.54 4.30 -14.66
N TRP A 70 -12.81 3.69 -15.59
CA TRP A 70 -13.13 3.75 -17.02
C TRP A 70 -14.39 2.93 -17.36
N ALA A 71 -14.53 1.73 -16.81
CA ALA A 71 -15.73 0.90 -16.96
C ALA A 71 -16.99 1.62 -16.43
N LEU A 72 -16.90 2.22 -15.25
CA LEU A 72 -17.97 3.02 -14.66
C LEU A 72 -18.35 4.21 -15.54
N LYS A 73 -17.36 4.92 -16.09
CA LYS A 73 -17.60 6.02 -17.03
C LYS A 73 -18.31 5.51 -18.29
N LEU A 74 -17.93 4.35 -18.81
CA LEU A 74 -18.54 3.77 -20.00
C LEU A 74 -20.02 3.46 -19.81
N ILE A 75 -20.39 2.74 -18.74
CA ILE A 75 -21.79 2.41 -18.45
C ILE A 75 -22.63 3.67 -18.16
N THR A 76 -22.00 4.72 -17.63
CA THR A 76 -22.65 6.01 -17.36
C THR A 76 -22.95 6.76 -18.65
N LEU A 77 -22.05 6.69 -19.65
CA LEU A 77 -22.23 7.34 -20.95
C LEU A 77 -23.25 6.61 -21.84
N TYR A 78 -23.36 5.28 -21.70
CA TYR A 78 -24.24 4.44 -22.52
C TYR A 78 -25.23 3.62 -21.66
N PRO A 79 -26.09 4.27 -20.87
CA PRO A 79 -26.96 3.56 -19.94
C PRO A 79 -28.01 2.67 -20.63
N GLY A 80 -28.37 2.99 -21.88
CA GLY A 80 -29.27 2.15 -22.68
C GLY A 80 -28.63 0.84 -23.15
N LEU A 81 -27.28 0.80 -23.24
CA LEU A 81 -26.52 -0.41 -23.59
C LEU A 81 -26.07 -1.19 -22.35
N ALA A 82 -25.88 -0.49 -21.23
CA ALA A 82 -25.33 -1.08 -20.02
C ALA A 82 -26.25 -2.12 -19.36
N GLY A 83 -27.58 -1.99 -19.49
CA GLY A 83 -28.55 -2.86 -18.82
C GLY A 83 -28.53 -2.79 -17.27
N HIS A 84 -27.57 -2.06 -16.69
CA HIS A 84 -27.32 -1.90 -15.27
C HIS A 84 -27.10 -0.43 -14.92
N ARG A 85 -27.60 -0.01 -13.76
CA ARG A 85 -27.30 1.29 -13.15
C ARG A 85 -26.96 1.07 -11.69
N ASN A 86 -25.88 1.69 -11.22
CA ASN A 86 -25.54 1.71 -9.80
C ASN A 86 -26.59 2.55 -9.04
N ALA A 87 -27.65 1.90 -8.56
CA ALA A 87 -28.64 2.51 -7.70
C ALA A 87 -28.04 2.76 -6.31
N ASN A 88 -28.36 3.90 -5.68
CA ASN A 88 -28.01 4.25 -4.30
C ASN A 88 -26.53 4.58 -4.01
N GLY A 89 -25.72 4.86 -5.03
CA GLY A 89 -24.35 5.40 -4.86
C GLY A 89 -23.29 4.37 -4.42
N ALA A 90 -23.68 3.14 -4.09
CA ALA A 90 -22.76 2.03 -3.92
C ALA A 90 -22.34 1.48 -5.30
N ILE A 91 -21.04 1.38 -5.56
CA ILE A 91 -20.51 0.83 -6.81
C ILE A 91 -20.39 -0.69 -6.64
N ASP A 92 -21.19 -1.44 -7.40
CA ASP A 92 -20.99 -2.87 -7.58
C ASP A 92 -19.99 -3.11 -8.70
N TYR A 93 -18.74 -3.40 -8.33
CA TYR A 93 -17.63 -3.56 -9.28
C TYR A 93 -17.85 -4.73 -10.25
N PRO A 94 -18.18 -5.97 -9.80
CA PRO A 94 -18.52 -7.07 -10.70
C PRO A 94 -19.59 -6.71 -11.74
N SER A 95 -20.75 -6.18 -11.33
CA SER A 95 -21.82 -5.83 -12.27
C SER A 95 -21.43 -4.67 -13.20
N THR A 96 -20.64 -3.71 -12.71
CA THR A 96 -20.10 -2.61 -13.52
C THR A 96 -19.16 -3.14 -14.60
N GLN A 97 -18.28 -4.10 -14.25
CA GLN A 97 -17.35 -4.73 -15.18
C GLN A 97 -18.11 -5.56 -16.24
N ASP A 98 -19.05 -6.41 -15.80
CA ASP A 98 -19.83 -7.27 -16.70
C ASP A 98 -20.69 -6.45 -17.68
N ALA A 99 -21.29 -5.35 -17.22
CA ALA A 99 -22.01 -4.41 -18.08
C ALA A 99 -21.09 -3.70 -19.10
N ALA A 100 -19.92 -3.23 -18.67
CA ALA A 100 -18.95 -2.61 -19.58
C ALA A 100 -18.43 -3.59 -20.64
N ILE A 101 -18.17 -4.85 -20.25
CA ILE A 101 -17.83 -5.94 -21.17
C ILE A 101 -18.93 -6.13 -22.21
N GLY A 102 -20.20 -6.21 -21.78
CA GLY A 102 -21.35 -6.35 -22.68
C GLY A 102 -21.46 -5.22 -23.71
N ILE A 103 -21.18 -3.97 -23.31
CA ILE A 103 -21.16 -2.83 -24.24
C ILE A 103 -20.05 -2.99 -25.30
N LEU A 104 -18.85 -3.43 -24.87
CA LEU A 104 -17.70 -3.59 -25.75
C LEU A 104 -17.88 -4.75 -26.73
N GLU A 105 -18.25 -5.93 -26.22
CA GLU A 105 -18.47 -7.14 -27.03
C GLU A 105 -19.68 -7.00 -27.95
N GLY A 106 -20.64 -6.14 -27.62
CA GLY A 106 -21.76 -5.77 -28.49
C GLY A 106 -21.38 -4.92 -29.71
N GLY A 107 -20.15 -4.39 -29.77
CA GLY A 107 -19.60 -3.68 -30.94
C GLY A 107 -20.20 -2.29 -31.23
N ALA A 108 -21.27 -1.89 -30.54
CA ALA A 108 -21.99 -0.63 -30.80
C ALA A 108 -21.13 0.64 -30.66
N ILE A 109 -20.04 0.57 -29.87
CA ILE A 109 -19.13 1.69 -29.61
C ILE A 109 -17.77 1.54 -30.29
N ALA A 110 -17.55 0.49 -31.08
CA ALA A 110 -16.29 0.20 -31.76
C ALA A 110 -15.73 1.39 -32.56
N ALA A 111 -16.58 2.00 -33.38
CA ALA A 111 -16.21 3.19 -34.16
C ALA A 111 -15.87 4.40 -33.28
N ILE A 112 -16.56 4.55 -32.14
CA ILE A 112 -16.30 5.64 -31.18
C ILE A 112 -14.95 5.43 -30.50
N LEU A 113 -14.62 4.19 -30.10
CA LEU A 113 -13.33 3.87 -29.51
C LEU A 113 -12.17 4.19 -30.46
N ARG A 114 -12.26 3.73 -31.71
CA ARG A 114 -11.27 4.01 -32.77
C ARG A 114 -11.18 5.49 -33.16
N ALA A 115 -12.28 6.24 -33.03
CA ALA A 115 -12.28 7.69 -33.23
C ALA A 115 -11.72 8.47 -32.03
N THR A 116 -11.79 7.90 -30.82
CA THR A 116 -11.40 8.58 -29.58
C THR A 116 -9.95 8.28 -29.20
N TYR A 117 -9.51 7.04 -29.35
CA TYR A 117 -8.22 6.56 -28.87
C TYR A 117 -7.39 5.96 -29.99
N SER A 118 -6.09 6.23 -29.97
CA SER A 118 -5.15 5.59 -30.91
C SER A 118 -4.77 4.17 -30.48
N ARG A 119 -4.72 3.92 -29.16
CA ARG A 119 -4.32 2.65 -28.54
C ARG A 119 -4.66 2.64 -27.05
N VAL A 120 -4.48 1.49 -26.42
CA VAL A 120 -4.60 1.29 -24.96
C VAL A 120 -3.29 0.77 -24.36
N VAL A 121 -2.95 1.27 -23.17
CA VAL A 121 -1.83 0.83 -22.35
C VAL A 121 -2.36 0.48 -20.97
N VAL A 122 -2.06 -0.72 -20.46
CA VAL A 122 -2.50 -1.16 -19.13
C VAL A 122 -1.30 -1.47 -18.26
N ASP A 123 -1.18 -0.77 -17.13
CA ASP A 123 -0.10 -0.92 -16.16
C ASP A 123 -0.51 -1.80 -14.96
N GLU A 124 0.46 -2.50 -14.38
CA GLU A 124 0.30 -3.47 -13.27
C GLU A 124 -0.59 -4.67 -13.65
N TYR A 125 -0.47 -5.16 -14.90
CA TYR A 125 -1.40 -6.15 -15.46
C TYR A 125 -1.46 -7.47 -14.69
N GLN A 126 -0.41 -7.81 -13.94
CA GLN A 126 -0.38 -9.00 -13.08
C GLN A 126 -1.40 -8.95 -11.94
N ASP A 127 -1.97 -7.78 -11.64
CA ASP A 127 -2.95 -7.59 -10.57
C ASP A 127 -4.41 -7.52 -11.10
N CYS A 128 -4.63 -7.84 -12.38
CA CYS A 128 -5.95 -7.93 -12.98
C CYS A 128 -6.78 -9.06 -12.38
N SER A 129 -8.06 -8.80 -12.13
CA SER A 129 -9.02 -9.89 -11.97
C SER A 129 -9.35 -10.53 -13.32
N ALA A 130 -9.91 -11.75 -13.32
CA ALA A 130 -10.40 -12.40 -14.53
C ALA A 130 -11.39 -11.53 -15.34
N ARG A 131 -12.26 -10.76 -14.66
CA ARG A 131 -13.18 -9.81 -15.31
C ARG A 131 -12.45 -8.62 -15.93
N GLN A 132 -11.46 -8.05 -15.23
CA GLN A 132 -10.65 -6.96 -15.77
C GLN A 132 -9.85 -7.42 -17.00
N HIS A 133 -9.30 -8.64 -16.97
CA HIS A 133 -8.64 -9.25 -18.11
C HIS A 133 -9.60 -9.39 -19.31
N ARG A 134 -10.83 -9.90 -19.12
CA ARG A 134 -11.84 -9.98 -20.19
C ARG A 134 -12.20 -8.59 -20.74
N LEU A 135 -12.38 -7.60 -19.86
CA LEU A 135 -12.65 -6.23 -20.27
C LEU A 135 -11.52 -5.66 -21.13
N VAL A 136 -10.26 -5.83 -20.72
CA VAL A 136 -9.10 -5.36 -21.51
C VAL A 136 -9.01 -6.09 -22.85
N ARG A 137 -9.29 -7.40 -22.90
CA ARG A 137 -9.38 -8.15 -24.17
C ARG A 137 -10.45 -7.59 -25.11
N ALA A 138 -11.62 -7.22 -24.58
CA ALA A 138 -12.68 -6.60 -25.38
C ALA A 138 -12.26 -5.23 -25.94
N ILE A 139 -11.48 -4.44 -25.19
CA ILE A 139 -10.86 -3.21 -25.71
C ILE A 139 -9.81 -3.53 -26.79
N ALA A 140 -8.96 -4.52 -26.55
CA ALA A 140 -7.86 -4.91 -27.44
C ALA A 140 -8.34 -5.49 -28.78
N ALA A 141 -9.59 -5.93 -28.86
CA ALA A 141 -10.22 -6.32 -30.14
C ALA A 141 -10.44 -5.12 -31.08
N GLU A 142 -10.54 -3.90 -30.54
CA GLU A 142 -10.81 -2.67 -31.32
C GLU A 142 -9.60 -1.74 -31.45
N LEU A 143 -8.64 -1.84 -30.52
CA LEU A 143 -7.50 -0.92 -30.41
C LEU A 143 -6.18 -1.69 -30.22
N PRO A 144 -5.06 -1.21 -30.79
CA PRO A 144 -3.73 -1.69 -30.41
C PRO A 144 -3.55 -1.60 -28.89
N CYS A 145 -2.95 -2.65 -28.29
CA CYS A 145 -2.93 -2.82 -26.85
C CYS A 145 -1.55 -3.26 -26.35
N HIS A 146 -1.03 -2.54 -25.36
CA HIS A 146 0.17 -2.91 -24.62
C HIS A 146 -0.17 -3.14 -23.15
N VAL A 147 0.10 -4.35 -22.64
CA VAL A 147 -0.07 -4.66 -21.21
C VAL A 147 1.29 -4.76 -20.56
N LEU A 148 1.50 -4.10 -19.42
CA LEU A 148 2.78 -4.07 -18.72
C LEU A 148 2.63 -4.68 -17.34
N GLY A 149 3.49 -5.64 -17.00
CA GLY A 149 3.42 -6.32 -15.72
C GLY A 149 4.61 -7.21 -15.42
N ASP A 150 4.56 -7.81 -14.24
CA ASP A 150 5.56 -8.80 -13.80
C ASP A 150 4.87 -9.90 -12.98
N PRO A 151 4.84 -11.15 -13.47
CA PRO A 151 4.15 -12.24 -12.78
C PRO A 151 4.62 -12.46 -11.34
N LEU A 152 5.92 -12.26 -11.03
CA LEU A 152 6.41 -12.40 -9.64
C LEU A 152 5.95 -11.28 -8.71
N GLN A 153 5.36 -10.20 -9.24
CA GLN A 153 4.77 -9.14 -8.43
C GLN A 153 3.28 -9.37 -8.15
N CYS A 154 2.65 -10.44 -8.64
CA CYS A 154 1.27 -10.77 -8.32
C CYS A 154 1.15 -11.24 -6.85
N ILE A 155 0.76 -10.32 -5.96
CA ILE A 155 0.57 -10.59 -4.52
C ILE A 155 -0.79 -10.09 -3.99
N PHE A 156 -1.70 -9.71 -4.88
CA PHE A 156 -3.09 -9.34 -4.54
C PHE A 156 -4.09 -10.51 -4.75
N ASN A 157 -3.60 -11.75 -4.74
CA ASN A 157 -4.37 -12.97 -5.03
C ASN A 157 -5.46 -13.33 -4.01
N PHE A 158 -5.57 -12.60 -2.90
CA PHE A 158 -6.65 -12.78 -1.92
C PHE A 158 -8.01 -12.20 -2.37
N ASN A 159 -8.05 -11.42 -3.46
CA ASN A 159 -9.27 -10.77 -3.96
C ASN A 159 -10.01 -11.58 -5.05
N GLY A 160 -9.68 -12.85 -5.21
CA GLY A 160 -10.27 -13.74 -6.21
C GLY A 160 -9.24 -14.24 -7.23
N GLU A 161 -9.74 -14.85 -8.30
CA GLU A 161 -8.93 -15.43 -9.36
C GLU A 161 -8.28 -14.35 -10.23
N HIS A 162 -6.96 -14.44 -10.37
CA HIS A 162 -6.14 -13.62 -11.28
C HIS A 162 -5.83 -14.47 -12.51
N PRO A 163 -5.73 -13.86 -13.72
CA PRO A 163 -5.35 -14.59 -14.91
C PRO A 163 -3.93 -15.14 -14.75
N ASP A 164 -3.73 -16.40 -15.09
CA ASP A 164 -2.39 -16.97 -15.17
C ASP A 164 -1.62 -16.26 -16.27
N TRP A 165 -0.37 -15.88 -15.99
CA TRP A 165 0.39 -15.09 -16.95
C TRP A 165 0.66 -15.88 -18.23
N GLU A 166 1.08 -17.14 -18.11
CA GLU A 166 1.41 -18.01 -19.25
C GLU A 166 0.15 -18.54 -19.96
N GLY A 167 -0.86 -18.95 -19.19
CA GLY A 167 -2.07 -19.63 -19.67
C GLY A 167 -3.18 -18.70 -20.15
N ASP A 168 -3.31 -17.51 -19.56
CA ASP A 168 -4.39 -16.57 -19.88
C ASP A 168 -3.89 -15.27 -20.53
N VAL A 169 -2.77 -14.70 -20.03
CA VAL A 169 -2.27 -13.40 -20.53
C VAL A 169 -1.54 -13.54 -21.87
N LEU A 170 -0.47 -14.34 -21.92
CA LEU A 170 0.39 -14.44 -23.10
C LEU A 170 -0.31 -14.94 -24.39
N PRO A 171 -1.33 -15.81 -24.35
CA PRO A 171 -2.06 -16.20 -25.57
C PRO A 171 -2.78 -15.04 -26.25
N HIS A 172 -3.14 -14.00 -25.49
CA HIS A 172 -3.80 -12.80 -26.01
C HIS A 172 -2.83 -11.61 -26.16
N PHE A 173 -1.78 -11.58 -25.35
CA PHE A 173 -0.78 -10.51 -25.31
C PHE A 173 0.62 -11.12 -25.30
N PRO A 174 1.14 -11.60 -26.46
CA PRO A 174 2.46 -12.22 -26.52
C PRO A 174 3.54 -11.24 -26.09
N THR A 175 4.62 -11.73 -25.49
CA THR A 175 5.72 -10.87 -25.03
C THR A 175 6.39 -10.19 -26.22
N VAL A 176 6.34 -8.86 -26.24
CA VAL A 176 6.98 -8.03 -27.28
C VAL A 176 8.25 -7.35 -26.78
N LEU A 177 8.41 -7.25 -25.46
CA LEU A 177 9.57 -6.65 -24.82
C LEU A 177 9.74 -7.19 -23.40
N GLU A 178 10.98 -7.49 -23.01
CA GLU A 178 11.35 -7.74 -21.61
C GLU A 178 12.37 -6.69 -21.18
N LEU A 179 12.12 -6.03 -20.05
CA LEU A 179 13.02 -5.02 -19.48
C LEU A 179 14.04 -5.69 -18.56
N ASP A 180 15.32 -5.50 -18.82
CA ASP A 180 16.41 -6.17 -18.10
C ASP A 180 17.37 -5.19 -17.40
N VAL A 181 17.24 -3.88 -17.64
CA VAL A 181 18.13 -2.87 -17.05
C VAL A 181 17.64 -2.47 -15.64
N PRO A 182 18.42 -2.70 -14.56
CA PRO A 182 18.02 -2.41 -13.18
C PRO A 182 18.16 -0.91 -12.84
N HIS A 183 17.35 -0.06 -13.48
CA HIS A 183 17.43 1.40 -13.36
C HIS A 183 17.35 1.91 -11.92
N ARG A 184 16.46 1.36 -11.09
CA ARG A 184 16.33 1.71 -9.66
C ARG A 184 17.68 1.69 -8.96
N TRP A 185 18.40 0.59 -9.11
CA TRP A 185 19.66 0.37 -8.40
C TRP A 185 20.82 1.06 -9.09
N THR A 186 20.80 1.17 -10.41
CA THR A 186 21.80 1.95 -11.17
C THR A 186 21.80 3.41 -10.71
N ASN A 187 20.61 4.01 -10.56
CA ASN A 187 20.46 5.38 -10.08
C ASN A 187 20.90 5.57 -8.61
N ALA A 188 20.84 4.50 -7.81
CA ALA A 188 21.33 4.48 -6.44
C ALA A 188 22.83 4.10 -6.32
N GLY A 189 23.54 3.87 -7.44
CA GLY A 189 24.93 3.42 -7.44
C GLY A 189 25.12 1.97 -6.98
N GLN A 190 24.07 1.15 -7.00
CA GLN A 190 24.03 -0.23 -6.49
C GLN A 190 23.75 -1.25 -7.58
N GLN A 191 24.39 -1.10 -8.75
CA GLN A 191 24.15 -1.96 -9.91
C GLN A 191 24.29 -3.46 -9.59
N VAL A 192 25.24 -3.84 -8.74
CA VAL A 192 25.44 -5.24 -8.30
C VAL A 192 24.23 -5.78 -7.55
N LEU A 193 23.61 -4.98 -6.67
CA LEU A 193 22.37 -5.35 -5.99
C LEU A 193 21.22 -5.54 -6.98
N GLY A 194 21.11 -4.61 -7.93
CA GLY A 194 20.09 -4.66 -8.97
C GLY A 194 20.18 -5.92 -9.83
N GLN A 195 21.39 -6.25 -10.31
CA GLN A 195 21.62 -7.46 -11.09
C GLN A 195 21.29 -8.71 -10.27
N TRP A 196 21.77 -8.78 -9.03
CA TRP A 196 21.48 -9.91 -8.14
C TRP A 196 19.98 -10.12 -7.90
N ILE A 197 19.20 -9.04 -7.76
CA ILE A 197 17.73 -9.12 -7.63
C ILE A 197 17.07 -9.64 -8.93
N LEU A 198 17.59 -9.30 -10.11
CA LEU A 198 17.10 -9.82 -11.38
C LEU A 198 17.47 -11.29 -11.59
N ASP A 199 18.68 -11.70 -11.22
CA ASP A 199 19.09 -13.10 -11.26
C ASP A 199 18.24 -13.95 -10.30
N ALA A 200 18.01 -13.43 -9.08
CA ALA A 200 17.11 -14.03 -8.11
C ALA A 200 15.67 -14.15 -8.65
N ARG A 201 15.17 -13.15 -9.39
CA ARG A 201 13.86 -13.21 -10.06
C ARG A 201 13.80 -14.39 -11.04
N THR A 202 14.82 -14.53 -11.87
CA THR A 202 14.90 -15.61 -12.87
C THR A 202 14.85 -16.98 -12.21
N GLU A 203 15.55 -17.18 -11.10
CA GLU A 203 15.47 -18.46 -10.39
C GLU A 203 14.13 -18.71 -9.72
N LEU A 204 13.52 -17.68 -9.13
CA LEU A 204 12.19 -17.82 -8.54
C LEU A 204 11.13 -18.15 -9.59
N LEU A 205 11.22 -17.61 -10.81
CA LEU A 205 10.32 -17.97 -11.92
C LEU A 205 10.43 -19.44 -12.33
N ARG A 206 11.62 -20.04 -12.19
CA ARG A 206 11.85 -21.46 -12.49
C ARG A 206 11.43 -22.40 -11.35
N GLY A 207 10.84 -21.87 -10.27
CA GLY A 207 10.54 -22.62 -9.05
C GLY A 207 11.79 -22.94 -8.21
N GLY A 208 12.89 -22.24 -8.46
CA GLY A 208 14.16 -22.38 -7.73
C GLY A 208 14.15 -21.71 -6.36
N GLN A 209 15.32 -21.74 -5.70
CA GLN A 209 15.55 -21.11 -4.41
C GLN A 209 16.79 -20.21 -4.48
N ILE A 210 16.79 -19.14 -3.70
CA ILE A 210 17.90 -18.19 -3.54
C ILE A 210 18.73 -18.63 -2.33
N ASP A 211 20.04 -18.77 -2.51
CA ASP A 211 21.00 -18.97 -1.42
C ASP A 211 21.59 -17.63 -0.97
N PHE A 212 21.11 -17.14 0.18
CA PHE A 212 21.56 -15.86 0.71
C PHE A 212 23.01 -15.84 1.20
N ARG A 213 23.69 -17.00 1.31
CA ARG A 213 25.12 -17.05 1.67
C ARG A 213 26.03 -16.54 0.56
N HIS A 214 25.55 -16.58 -0.68
CA HIS A 214 26.25 -16.10 -1.87
C HIS A 214 25.77 -14.71 -2.32
N ALA A 215 25.01 -14.01 -1.48
CA ALA A 215 24.49 -12.69 -1.80
C ALA A 215 25.62 -11.62 -1.79
N PRO A 216 25.47 -10.52 -2.56
CA PRO A 216 26.48 -9.47 -2.61
C PRO A 216 26.60 -8.73 -1.27
N PRO A 217 27.66 -7.93 -1.05
CA PRO A 217 27.89 -7.23 0.23
C PRO A 217 26.75 -6.29 0.67
N SER A 218 25.93 -5.81 -0.26
CA SER A 218 24.74 -4.99 0.00
C SER A 218 23.57 -5.80 0.59
N VAL A 219 23.66 -7.13 0.60
CA VAL A 219 22.68 -8.05 1.18
C VAL A 219 23.28 -8.76 2.38
N ARG A 220 22.71 -8.52 3.56
CA ARG A 220 23.10 -9.18 4.80
C ARG A 220 22.08 -10.22 5.19
N TRP A 221 22.51 -11.48 5.29
CA TRP A 221 21.68 -12.55 5.84
C TRP A 221 22.01 -12.79 7.31
N LEU A 222 20.97 -12.99 8.12
CA LEU A 222 21.07 -13.33 9.53
C LEU A 222 20.23 -14.58 9.79
N GLN A 223 20.87 -15.62 10.30
CA GLN A 223 20.17 -16.82 10.71
C GLN A 223 19.38 -16.54 11.98
N LEU A 224 18.08 -16.84 11.96
CA LEU A 224 17.23 -16.76 13.14
C LEU A 224 17.39 -18.01 14.00
N PRO A 225 17.58 -17.86 15.32
CA PRO A 225 17.60 -19.00 16.23
C PRO A 225 16.21 -19.63 16.37
N ASP A 226 16.22 -20.89 16.82
CA ASP A 226 14.99 -21.63 17.13
C ASP A 226 14.29 -21.06 18.37
N ASP A 227 15.05 -20.55 19.34
CA ASP A 227 14.51 -19.90 20.53
C ASP A 227 13.72 -18.62 20.18
N VAL A 228 12.51 -18.52 20.74
CA VAL A 228 11.58 -17.43 20.43
C VAL A 228 12.06 -16.07 20.96
N GLN A 229 12.72 -16.04 22.12
CA GLN A 229 13.16 -14.79 22.73
C GLN A 229 14.43 -14.26 22.06
N GLU A 230 15.38 -15.15 21.77
CA GLU A 230 16.56 -14.81 20.97
C GLU A 230 16.14 -14.33 19.57
N ARG A 231 15.20 -15.03 18.92
CA ARG A 231 14.67 -14.62 17.61
C ARG A 231 14.06 -13.21 17.65
N LYS A 232 13.29 -12.91 18.70
CA LYS A 232 12.76 -11.54 18.90
C LYS A 232 13.90 -10.56 19.07
N ARG A 233 14.84 -10.81 19.98
CA ARG A 233 16.01 -9.95 20.24
C ARG A 233 16.78 -9.65 18.96
N ASP A 234 17.05 -10.64 18.14
CA ASP A 234 17.85 -10.51 16.93
C ASP A 234 17.11 -9.70 15.84
N ARG A 235 15.79 -9.87 15.71
CA ARG A 235 14.93 -9.01 14.87
C ARG A 235 15.00 -7.54 15.29
N HIS A 236 14.91 -7.28 16.60
CA HIS A 236 15.04 -5.92 17.14
C HIS A 236 16.44 -5.35 16.89
N ALA A 237 17.48 -6.14 17.14
CA ALA A 237 18.87 -5.74 16.94
C ALA A 237 19.16 -5.40 15.48
N ALA A 238 18.68 -6.21 14.52
CA ALA A 238 18.88 -5.98 13.09
C ALA A 238 18.34 -4.62 12.65
N VAL A 239 17.12 -4.24 13.05
CA VAL A 239 16.51 -2.95 12.72
C VAL A 239 17.23 -1.78 13.41
N ARG A 240 17.63 -1.96 14.67
CA ARG A 240 18.34 -0.93 15.45
C ARG A 240 19.76 -0.68 14.94
N ALA A 241 20.41 -1.69 14.37
CA ALA A 241 21.76 -1.59 13.81
C ALA A 241 21.82 -0.72 12.55
N ILE A 242 20.74 -0.63 11.77
CA ILE A 242 20.68 0.24 10.59
C ILE A 242 20.78 1.70 11.02
N ARG A 243 21.78 2.42 10.52
CA ARG A 243 21.94 3.87 10.69
C ARG A 243 21.47 4.56 9.42
N LEU A 244 20.59 5.55 9.57
CA LEU A 244 20.02 6.29 8.45
C LEU A 244 20.72 7.63 8.29
N GLY A 245 21.29 7.89 7.11
CA GLY A 245 21.78 9.21 6.71
C GLY A 245 20.66 10.24 6.55
N ALA A 246 20.99 11.49 6.23
CA ALA A 246 20.00 12.51 5.90
C ALA A 246 19.21 12.09 4.65
N GLY A 247 17.88 12.17 4.69
CA GLY A 247 17.01 11.74 3.58
C GLY A 247 16.77 10.23 3.47
N ALA A 248 17.64 9.41 4.07
CA ALA A 248 17.53 7.96 4.07
C ALA A 248 16.27 7.44 4.77
N SER A 249 15.70 6.37 4.22
CA SER A 249 14.54 5.65 4.74
C SER A 249 14.78 4.15 4.87
N LEU A 250 14.00 3.51 5.75
CA LEU A 250 14.01 2.08 6.01
C LEU A 250 12.60 1.52 5.95
N LEU A 251 12.42 0.44 5.19
CA LEU A 251 11.23 -0.41 5.26
C LEU A 251 11.52 -1.70 6.03
N VAL A 252 10.73 -1.95 7.05
CA VAL A 252 10.72 -3.20 7.82
C VAL A 252 9.53 -4.03 7.34
N ILE A 253 9.82 -5.19 6.79
CA ILE A 253 8.83 -6.10 6.21
C ILE A 253 8.58 -7.20 7.24
N GLY A 254 7.43 -7.12 7.90
CA GLY A 254 6.99 -8.10 8.89
C GLY A 254 6.01 -9.11 8.30
N ASP A 255 5.75 -10.17 9.06
CA ASP A 255 4.77 -11.20 8.67
C ASP A 255 3.42 -10.57 8.32
N SER A 256 2.75 -11.08 7.27
CA SER A 256 1.44 -10.59 6.85
C SER A 256 0.37 -10.80 7.93
N ARG A 257 0.46 -11.91 8.68
CA ARG A 257 -0.43 -12.25 9.79
C ARG A 257 0.35 -12.97 10.90
N PRO A 258 -0.06 -12.83 12.19
CA PRO A 258 -1.05 -11.88 12.68
C PRO A 258 -0.52 -10.44 12.65
N VAL A 259 -1.41 -9.47 12.40
CA VAL A 259 -1.07 -8.02 12.36
C VAL A 259 -0.42 -7.56 13.66
N GLN A 260 -0.82 -8.15 14.78
CA GLN A 260 -0.30 -7.86 16.12
C GLN A 260 1.23 -7.94 16.21
N ASN A 261 1.86 -8.89 15.51
CA ASN A 261 3.32 -9.02 15.50
C ASN A 261 4.01 -7.73 15.01
N ARG A 262 3.45 -7.08 13.98
CA ARG A 262 4.00 -5.82 13.46
C ARG A 262 3.73 -4.65 14.40
N LEU A 263 2.56 -4.62 15.04
CA LEU A 263 2.20 -3.59 16.02
C LEU A 263 3.09 -3.66 17.26
N ASP A 264 3.28 -4.86 17.82
CA ASP A 264 4.15 -5.08 18.98
C ASP A 264 5.60 -4.74 18.65
N PHE A 265 6.06 -5.08 17.44
CA PHE A 265 7.39 -4.71 16.98
C PHE A 265 7.56 -3.20 16.89
N ALA A 266 6.60 -2.47 16.30
CA ALA A 266 6.65 -1.01 16.24
C ALA A 266 6.61 -0.39 17.64
N ARG A 267 5.72 -0.87 18.51
CA ARG A 267 5.58 -0.44 19.91
C ARG A 267 6.89 -0.57 20.70
N ALA A 268 7.66 -1.64 20.47
CA ALA A 268 8.92 -1.91 21.16
C ALA A 268 10.18 -1.28 20.49
N ASN A 269 10.03 -0.60 19.35
CA ASN A 269 11.13 0.08 18.67
C ASN A 269 10.81 1.55 18.42
N ALA A 270 11.24 2.40 19.35
CA ALA A 270 11.11 3.84 19.22
C ALA A 270 11.65 4.34 17.86
N GLY A 271 10.81 5.09 17.15
CA GLY A 271 11.08 5.66 15.83
C GLY A 271 10.60 4.80 14.65
N VAL A 272 10.20 3.53 14.87
CA VAL A 272 9.57 2.70 13.85
C VAL A 272 8.06 2.97 13.83
N GLN A 273 7.53 3.36 12.67
CA GLN A 273 6.14 3.72 12.51
C GLN A 273 5.39 2.73 11.61
N VAL A 274 4.15 2.42 11.96
CA VAL A 274 3.31 1.47 11.22
C VAL A 274 2.78 2.13 9.94
N ILE A 275 2.92 1.41 8.83
CA ILE A 275 2.26 1.75 7.58
C ILE A 275 0.85 1.14 7.62
N GLU A 276 -0.11 1.94 8.09
CA GLU A 276 -1.56 1.70 8.04
C GLU A 276 -2.13 1.23 6.68
N PRO A 277 -3.10 0.31 6.69
CA PRO A 277 -3.91 -0.03 5.53
C PRO A 277 -4.89 1.09 5.14
N VAL A 278 -5.42 1.01 3.92
CA VAL A 278 -6.29 2.05 3.31
C VAL A 278 -7.71 2.07 3.90
N ASP A 279 -8.17 0.96 4.46
CA ASP A 279 -9.49 0.82 5.07
C ASP A 279 -9.56 1.37 6.50
N MET A 280 -8.42 1.44 7.20
CA MET A 280 -8.28 1.93 8.58
C MET A 280 -9.37 1.40 9.51
N SER A 281 -9.64 0.09 9.46
CA SER A 281 -10.70 -0.54 10.27
C SER A 281 -10.60 -0.21 11.77
N ASP A 282 -9.39 -0.25 12.31
CA ASP A 282 -9.06 0.14 13.69
C ASP A 282 -9.52 1.56 14.05
N LEU A 283 -9.38 2.53 13.14
CA LEU A 283 -9.86 3.90 13.34
C LEU A 283 -11.37 3.94 13.48
N ILE A 284 -12.08 3.24 12.58
CA ILE A 284 -13.54 3.23 12.53
C ILE A 284 -14.11 2.55 13.78
N SER A 285 -13.52 1.43 14.19
CA SER A 285 -13.89 0.75 15.44
C SER A 285 -13.68 1.66 16.66
N ALA A 286 -12.50 2.28 16.78
CA ALA A 286 -12.22 3.18 17.91
C ALA A 286 -13.13 4.41 17.94
N ALA A 287 -13.41 5.01 16.77
CA ALA A 287 -14.34 6.13 16.66
C ALA A 287 -15.75 5.76 17.11
N THR A 288 -16.21 4.56 16.74
CA THR A 288 -17.52 4.02 17.14
C THR A 288 -17.56 3.78 18.66
N GLU A 289 -16.56 3.10 19.22
CA GLU A 289 -16.48 2.86 20.67
C GLU A 289 -16.47 4.15 21.50
N ILE A 290 -15.73 5.18 21.07
CA ILE A 290 -15.65 6.47 21.77
C ILE A 290 -16.99 7.20 21.71
N GLN A 291 -17.66 7.18 20.54
CA GLN A 291 -18.95 7.81 20.34
C GLN A 291 -20.04 7.20 21.22
N ASP A 292 -20.14 5.86 21.19
CA ASP A 292 -21.24 5.12 21.80
C ASP A 292 -21.12 5.02 23.33
N ALA A 293 -19.91 5.23 23.87
CA ALA A 293 -19.65 5.24 25.30
C ALA A 293 -19.88 6.62 25.93
N ALA A 294 -20.02 6.66 27.26
CA ALA A 294 -20.09 7.88 28.07
C ALA A 294 -19.31 7.71 29.39
N GLY A 295 -18.99 8.81 30.05
CA GLY A 295 -18.29 8.85 31.32
C GLY A 295 -17.00 8.03 31.32
N ILE A 296 -16.84 7.18 32.34
CA ILE A 296 -15.63 6.34 32.49
C ILE A 296 -15.42 5.39 31.31
N ASP A 297 -16.49 4.93 30.66
CA ASP A 297 -16.39 4.01 29.54
C ASP A 297 -15.84 4.69 28.29
N ARG A 298 -16.20 5.97 28.06
CA ARG A 298 -15.61 6.78 26.98
C ARG A 298 -14.15 7.12 27.27
N LEU A 299 -13.78 7.40 28.51
CA LEU A 299 -12.37 7.54 28.89
C LEU A 299 -11.61 6.23 28.62
N ASN A 300 -12.16 5.08 29.02
CA ASN A 300 -11.55 3.78 28.77
C ASN A 300 -11.42 3.50 27.26
N ALA A 301 -12.42 3.82 26.43
CA ALA A 301 -12.36 3.72 24.98
C ALA A 301 -11.24 4.63 24.40
N THR A 302 -11.13 5.86 24.90
CA THR A 302 -10.06 6.78 24.53
C THR A 302 -8.68 6.21 24.88
N LEU A 303 -8.51 5.66 26.09
CA LEU A 303 -7.24 5.06 26.52
C LEU A 303 -6.89 3.75 25.80
N ARG A 304 -7.90 2.98 25.37
CA ARG A 304 -7.70 1.84 24.44
C ARG A 304 -7.16 2.34 23.10
N PHE A 305 -7.73 3.41 22.53
CA PHE A 305 -7.20 4.03 21.32
C PHE A 305 -5.77 4.57 21.51
N VAL A 306 -5.48 5.19 22.65
CA VAL A 306 -4.11 5.62 22.98
C VAL A 306 -3.15 4.44 22.99
N SER A 307 -3.51 3.32 23.63
CA SER A 307 -2.68 2.10 23.67
C SER A 307 -2.53 1.41 22.30
N LEU A 308 -3.47 1.68 21.39
CA LEU A 308 -3.45 1.23 20.01
C LEU A 308 -2.41 2.00 19.18
N VAL A 309 -2.17 3.28 19.47
CA VAL A 309 -1.32 4.17 18.64
C VAL A 309 -0.03 4.66 19.28
N MET A 310 0.09 4.56 20.61
CA MET A 310 1.23 5.05 21.41
C MET A 310 1.79 3.97 22.36
N ALA A 311 3.09 4.05 22.61
CA ALA A 311 3.81 3.28 23.62
C ALA A 311 4.25 4.19 24.77
N GLY A 312 4.50 3.61 25.95
CA GLY A 312 5.01 4.35 27.12
C GLY A 312 3.93 4.99 28.00
N VAL A 313 2.65 4.86 27.64
CA VAL A 313 1.56 5.35 28.50
C VAL A 313 1.53 4.51 29.77
N ALA A 314 1.77 5.15 30.92
CA ALA A 314 1.76 4.48 32.22
C ALA A 314 0.39 3.81 32.43
N GLN A 315 0.38 2.50 32.63
CA GLN A 315 -0.83 1.75 32.95
C GLN A 315 -0.79 1.30 34.41
N PRO A 316 -1.94 1.32 35.12
CA PRO A 316 -3.26 1.74 34.65
C PRO A 316 -3.57 3.24 34.87
N LEU A 317 -3.46 4.06 33.80
CA LEU A 317 -3.78 5.51 33.84
C LEU A 317 -5.23 5.75 34.29
N ALA A 318 -6.17 4.91 33.87
CA ALA A 318 -7.57 5.01 34.29
C ALA A 318 -7.76 4.84 35.80
N GLN A 319 -7.06 3.88 36.43
CA GLN A 319 -7.15 3.66 37.88
C GLN A 319 -6.53 4.83 38.65
N ARG A 320 -5.40 5.35 38.15
CA ARG A 320 -4.72 6.51 38.70
C ARG A 320 -5.59 7.76 38.64
N VAL A 321 -6.25 8.04 37.51
CA VAL A 321 -7.22 9.13 37.37
C VAL A 321 -8.40 8.94 38.33
N ASN A 322 -8.94 7.72 38.48
CA ASN A 322 -10.01 7.46 39.45
C ASN A 322 -9.58 7.69 40.90
N ALA A 323 -8.36 7.32 41.28
CA ALA A 323 -7.83 7.59 42.62
C ALA A 323 -7.65 9.09 42.88
N LEU A 324 -7.16 9.85 41.89
CA LEU A 324 -7.06 11.32 41.95
C LEU A 324 -8.43 11.98 42.10
N ARG A 325 -9.47 11.47 41.42
CA ARG A 325 -10.86 11.96 41.58
C ARG A 325 -11.41 11.77 42.98
N ARG A 326 -10.96 10.75 43.71
CA ARG A 326 -11.37 10.49 45.10
C ARG A 326 -10.52 11.25 46.12
N GLY A 327 -9.50 12.02 45.68
CA GLY A 327 -8.59 12.75 46.56
C GLY A 327 -7.61 11.86 47.33
N GLU A 328 -7.38 10.63 46.87
CA GLU A 328 -6.75 9.56 47.65
C GLU A 328 -5.22 9.44 47.49
N GLN A 329 -4.55 10.29 46.69
CA GLN A 329 -3.15 10.03 46.30
C GLN A 329 -2.28 11.29 46.10
N ASP A 330 -1.05 11.21 46.58
CA ASP A 330 0.13 12.04 46.28
C ASP A 330 1.12 11.16 45.48
N PRO A 331 1.84 11.60 44.44
CA PRO A 331 2.12 12.97 43.96
C PRO A 331 0.97 13.65 43.17
N PRO A 332 1.06 14.98 42.90
CA PRO A 332 0.10 15.73 42.09
C PRO A 332 -0.10 15.17 40.68
N ALA A 333 -1.25 15.49 40.08
CA ALA A 333 -1.60 15.07 38.73
C ALA A 333 -0.68 15.70 37.66
N THR A 334 -0.12 14.85 36.80
CA THR A 334 0.57 15.21 35.55
C THR A 334 -0.37 15.92 34.57
N VAL A 335 0.19 16.55 33.53
CA VAL A 335 -0.61 17.27 32.51
C VAL A 335 -1.62 16.35 31.81
N ALA A 336 -1.22 15.10 31.52
CA ALA A 336 -2.09 14.09 30.94
C ALA A 336 -3.21 13.65 31.90
N GLU A 337 -2.89 13.42 33.17
CA GLU A 337 -3.89 13.10 34.20
C GLU A 337 -4.87 14.27 34.41
N GLN A 338 -4.39 15.51 34.40
CA GLN A 338 -5.25 16.71 34.47
C GLN A 338 -6.21 16.81 33.28
N ALA A 339 -5.76 16.48 32.06
CA ALA A 339 -6.64 16.42 30.90
C ALA A 339 -7.73 15.34 31.06
N CYS A 340 -7.37 14.18 31.62
CA CYS A 340 -8.32 13.12 31.94
C CYS A 340 -9.28 13.49 33.08
N LEU A 341 -8.86 14.32 34.04
CA LEU A 341 -9.73 14.83 35.11
C LEU A 341 -10.76 15.82 34.55
N ARG A 342 -10.31 16.80 33.73
CA ARG A 342 -11.19 17.76 33.04
C ARG A 342 -12.22 17.08 32.13
N PHE A 343 -11.88 15.92 31.56
CA PHE A 343 -12.82 15.13 30.77
C PHE A 343 -14.11 14.78 31.53
N PHE A 344 -14.08 14.58 32.85
CA PHE A 344 -15.28 14.27 33.63
C PHE A 344 -16.18 15.48 33.90
N GLU A 345 -15.74 16.71 33.61
CA GLU A 345 -16.54 17.92 33.76
C GLU A 345 -17.49 18.10 32.57
N GLU A 346 -17.05 17.76 31.36
CA GLU A 346 -17.79 18.01 30.11
C GLU A 346 -18.26 16.73 29.40
N ASP A 347 -17.56 15.60 29.57
CA ASP A 347 -17.75 14.34 28.85
C ASP A 347 -18.10 14.55 27.37
N SER A 348 -17.17 15.18 26.64
CA SER A 348 -17.39 15.60 25.25
C SER A 348 -16.28 15.10 24.31
N LEU A 349 -16.57 15.09 23.01
CA LEU A 349 -15.56 14.81 21.97
C LEU A 349 -14.43 15.85 21.98
N SER A 350 -14.69 17.08 22.42
CA SER A 350 -13.67 18.11 22.60
C SER A 350 -12.70 17.73 23.72
N SER A 351 -13.21 17.15 24.81
CA SER A 351 -12.38 16.67 25.91
C SER A 351 -11.54 15.45 25.50
N VAL A 352 -12.10 14.54 24.67
CA VAL A 352 -11.33 13.44 24.05
C VAL A 352 -10.19 14.00 23.18
N HIS A 353 -10.48 14.99 22.33
CA HIS A 353 -9.47 15.65 21.51
C HIS A 353 -8.35 16.26 22.37
N ALA A 354 -8.71 16.96 23.45
CA ALA A 354 -7.74 17.57 24.36
C ALA A 354 -6.81 16.53 25.02
N ILE A 355 -7.33 15.36 25.42
CA ILE A 355 -6.51 14.26 25.94
C ILE A 355 -5.50 13.80 24.88
N LEU A 356 -5.96 13.54 23.65
CA LEU A 356 -5.08 13.05 22.59
C LEU A 356 -4.02 14.07 22.19
N ASP A 357 -4.35 15.37 22.16
CA ASP A 357 -3.39 16.43 21.84
C ASP A 357 -2.30 16.58 22.90
N VAL A 358 -2.66 16.50 24.19
CA VAL A 358 -1.68 16.51 25.30
C VAL A 358 -0.73 15.32 25.20
N LEU A 359 -1.26 14.12 24.99
CA LEU A 359 -0.45 12.90 24.90
C LEU A 359 0.43 12.87 23.64
N ARG A 360 -0.01 13.50 22.54
CA ARG A 360 0.74 13.51 21.27
C ARG A 360 2.08 14.25 21.39
N VAL A 361 2.16 15.26 22.25
CA VAL A 361 3.35 16.11 22.41
C VAL A 361 4.21 15.74 23.61
N ASP A 362 3.84 14.70 24.36
CA ASP A 362 4.61 14.20 25.50
C ASP A 362 5.88 13.48 25.00
N GLU A 363 7.05 14.01 25.34
CA GLU A 363 8.36 13.46 24.93
C GLU A 363 8.65 12.08 25.56
N GLY A 364 7.98 11.73 26.66
CA GLY A 364 8.06 10.41 27.27
C GLY A 364 7.28 9.34 26.51
N LEU A 365 6.40 9.74 25.58
CA LEU A 365 5.57 8.84 24.80
C LEU A 365 6.11 8.68 23.38
N HIS A 366 5.98 7.46 22.85
CA HIS A 366 6.33 7.19 21.47
C HIS A 366 5.10 6.81 20.65
N VAL A 367 4.72 7.67 19.70
CA VAL A 367 3.64 7.41 18.75
C VAL A 367 4.15 6.53 17.61
N PHE A 368 3.74 5.25 17.61
CA PHE A 368 4.12 4.28 16.58
C PHE A 368 3.07 4.14 15.46
N ARG A 369 1.84 4.68 15.64
CA ARG A 369 0.81 4.79 14.57
C ARG A 369 0.36 6.25 14.34
N PRO A 370 1.28 7.15 13.95
CA PRO A 370 0.99 8.58 13.89
C PRO A 370 -0.08 8.95 12.85
N HIS A 371 -0.21 8.17 11.77
CA HIS A 371 -1.21 8.44 10.76
C HIS A 371 -2.63 8.18 11.29
N LEU A 372 -2.84 7.07 12.01
CA LEU A 372 -4.13 6.75 12.62
C LEU A 372 -4.53 7.83 13.64
N LEU A 373 -3.58 8.28 14.47
CA LEU A 373 -3.77 9.37 15.43
C LEU A 373 -4.14 10.68 14.73
N ALA A 374 -3.42 11.06 13.67
CA ALA A 374 -3.69 12.30 12.94
C ALA A 374 -5.08 12.30 12.30
N VAL A 375 -5.52 11.17 11.74
CA VAL A 375 -6.86 11.05 11.16
C VAL A 375 -7.93 11.08 12.26
N MET A 376 -7.70 10.48 13.43
CA MET A 376 -8.62 10.58 14.57
C MET A 376 -8.77 12.02 15.07
N LEU A 377 -7.67 12.78 15.22
CA LEU A 377 -7.72 14.19 15.62
C LEU A 377 -8.48 15.05 14.60
N ALA A 378 -8.26 14.82 13.30
CA ALA A 378 -9.02 15.48 12.24
C ALA A 378 -10.51 15.10 12.29
N ALA A 379 -10.83 13.84 12.58
CA ALA A 379 -12.20 13.35 12.71
C ALA A 379 -12.92 13.99 13.91
N LEU A 380 -12.26 14.06 15.08
CA LEU A 380 -12.76 14.74 16.28
C LEU A 380 -12.99 16.24 16.01
N THR A 381 -12.05 16.91 15.34
CA THR A 381 -12.21 18.32 14.93
C THR A 381 -13.40 18.51 13.99
N ARG A 382 -13.57 17.62 13.01
CA ARG A 382 -14.71 17.66 12.08
C ARG A 382 -16.03 17.37 12.78
N ALA A 383 -16.06 16.38 13.67
CA ALA A 383 -17.25 15.99 14.43
C ALA A 383 -17.76 17.15 15.29
N THR A 384 -16.86 17.73 16.10
CA THR A 384 -17.17 18.87 16.96
C THR A 384 -17.54 20.12 16.17
N GLY A 385 -16.75 20.47 15.14
CA GLY A 385 -16.98 21.68 14.33
C GLY A 385 -18.23 21.64 13.45
N ARG A 386 -18.73 20.45 13.07
CA ARG A 386 -19.94 20.30 12.25
C ARG A 386 -21.15 19.76 13.01
N GLY A 387 -20.99 19.41 14.28
CA GLY A 387 -22.05 18.75 15.07
C GLY A 387 -22.48 17.40 14.49
N ILE A 388 -21.55 16.65 13.92
CA ILE A 388 -21.82 15.31 13.36
C ILE A 388 -21.21 14.22 14.23
N ASP A 389 -21.76 13.02 14.09
CA ASP A 389 -21.25 11.80 14.71
C ASP A 389 -19.76 11.52 14.38
N LEU A 390 -18.98 11.07 15.38
CA LEU A 390 -17.54 10.83 15.23
C LEU A 390 -17.23 9.73 14.21
N ARG A 391 -18.03 8.65 14.17
CA ARG A 391 -17.85 7.58 13.18
C ARG A 391 -18.03 8.11 11.77
N THR A 392 -19.06 8.93 11.54
CA THR A 392 -19.32 9.60 10.27
C THR A 392 -18.18 10.53 9.88
N ALA A 393 -17.66 11.32 10.82
CA ALA A 393 -16.50 12.18 10.59
C ALA A 393 -15.23 11.36 10.27
N ALA A 394 -14.99 10.24 10.94
CA ALA A 394 -13.84 9.36 10.71
C ALA A 394 -13.89 8.71 9.32
N ILE A 395 -15.07 8.27 8.86
CA ILE A 395 -15.25 7.77 7.48
C ILE A 395 -14.91 8.88 6.47
N ALA A 396 -15.43 10.10 6.68
CA ALA A 396 -15.17 11.21 5.77
C ALA A 396 -13.68 11.59 5.71
N GLU A 397 -12.99 11.62 6.85
CA GLU A 397 -11.55 11.88 6.89
C GLU A 397 -10.74 10.76 6.23
N ARG A 398 -11.09 9.49 6.46
CA ARG A 398 -10.45 8.36 5.78
C ARG A 398 -10.57 8.48 4.25
N GLU A 399 -11.76 8.77 3.73
CA GLU A 399 -11.97 8.95 2.28
C GLU A 399 -11.17 10.15 1.74
N ALA A 400 -11.08 11.24 2.51
CA ALA A 400 -10.26 12.39 2.13
C ALA A 400 -8.77 12.02 2.01
N GLN A 401 -8.24 11.17 2.90
CA GLN A 401 -6.85 10.72 2.86
C GLN A 401 -6.51 9.87 1.63
N ARG A 402 -7.46 9.10 1.10
CA ARG A 402 -7.26 8.30 -0.13
C ARG A 402 -6.86 9.14 -1.34
N SER A 403 -7.26 10.42 -1.36
CA SER A 403 -6.99 11.34 -2.47
C SER A 403 -5.65 12.07 -2.36
N LYS A 404 -5.13 12.31 -1.14
CA LYS A 404 -3.98 13.20 -0.90
C LYS A 404 -2.62 12.50 -0.92
N GLY A 405 -2.60 11.16 -0.95
CA GLY A 405 -1.38 10.37 -0.78
C GLY A 405 -0.87 10.42 0.66
N ARG A 406 0.04 9.52 1.01
CA ARG A 406 0.50 9.35 2.39
C ARG A 406 1.98 9.69 2.54
N PRO A 407 2.39 10.56 3.49
CA PRO A 407 3.79 10.75 3.80
C PRO A 407 4.36 9.44 4.39
N LEU A 408 5.46 8.97 3.81
CA LEU A 408 6.13 7.76 4.27
C LEU A 408 7.03 8.10 5.47
N PRO A 409 7.01 7.26 6.52
CA PRO A 409 7.91 7.44 7.64
C PRO A 409 9.36 7.16 7.24
N ARG A 410 10.32 7.76 7.94
CA ARG A 410 11.76 7.43 7.77
C ARG A 410 12.04 5.97 8.13
N ARG A 411 11.33 5.40 9.09
CA ARG A 411 11.36 3.96 9.41
C ARG A 411 9.93 3.45 9.43
N GLY A 412 9.53 2.75 8.38
CA GLY A 412 8.18 2.21 8.23
C GLY A 412 8.16 0.70 8.43
N ILE A 413 7.17 0.17 9.14
CA ILE A 413 6.89 -1.27 9.18
C ILE A 413 5.54 -1.60 8.53
N GLY A 414 5.52 -2.63 7.70
CA GLY A 414 4.33 -3.11 7.01
C GLY A 414 4.46 -4.58 6.60
N SER A 415 3.38 -5.17 6.09
CA SER A 415 3.45 -6.45 5.37
C SER A 415 4.00 -6.22 3.96
N THR A 416 4.46 -7.27 3.29
CA THR A 416 4.89 -7.19 1.88
C THR A 416 3.84 -6.52 1.00
N LEU A 417 2.56 -6.83 1.23
CA LEU A 417 1.43 -6.24 0.53
C LEU A 417 1.34 -4.71 0.70
N LEU A 418 1.39 -4.23 1.95
CA LEU A 418 1.28 -2.80 2.25
C LEU A 418 2.47 -1.99 1.75
N LEU A 419 3.61 -2.65 1.57
CA LEU A 419 4.85 -2.05 1.12
C LEU A 419 5.06 -2.18 -0.39
N LYS A 420 4.19 -2.90 -1.10
CA LYS A 420 4.23 -2.97 -2.57
C LYS A 420 4.00 -1.59 -3.16
N GLY A 421 4.79 -1.26 -4.18
CA GLY A 421 4.85 0.06 -4.80
C GLY A 421 5.69 1.09 -4.03
N LEU A 422 6.07 0.80 -2.78
CA LEU A 422 7.00 1.65 -2.02
C LEU A 422 8.45 1.24 -2.28
N GLU A 423 9.36 2.15 -1.94
CA GLU A 423 10.81 1.99 -2.07
C GLU A 423 11.50 2.70 -0.90
N ALA A 424 12.61 2.14 -0.44
CA ALA A 424 13.50 2.77 0.52
C ALA A 424 14.96 2.39 0.25
N GLU A 425 15.88 3.20 0.75
CA GLU A 425 17.31 2.90 0.69
C GLU A 425 17.62 1.57 1.37
N HIS A 426 17.04 1.35 2.55
CA HIS A 426 17.24 0.13 3.30
C HIS A 426 15.93 -0.67 3.41
N ALA A 427 16.02 -2.00 3.35
CA ALA A 427 14.93 -2.88 3.76
C ALA A 427 15.40 -3.97 4.71
N VAL A 428 14.55 -4.34 5.67
CA VAL A 428 14.76 -5.50 6.56
C VAL A 428 13.56 -6.44 6.46
N ILE A 429 13.79 -7.70 6.05
CA ILE A 429 12.79 -8.77 6.06
C ILE A 429 12.93 -9.53 7.38
N LEU A 430 11.95 -9.40 8.28
CA LEU A 430 12.02 -9.98 9.63
C LEU A 430 11.86 -11.51 9.67
N ASN A 431 11.29 -12.09 8.61
CA ASN A 431 11.04 -13.51 8.48
C ASN A 431 10.85 -13.91 7.01
N ALA A 432 11.94 -14.21 6.30
CA ALA A 432 11.83 -14.69 4.91
C ALA A 432 11.33 -16.14 4.82
N GLY A 433 11.45 -16.93 5.89
CA GLY A 433 11.03 -18.34 5.91
C GLY A 433 9.53 -18.58 5.76
N SER A 434 8.70 -17.55 5.98
CA SER A 434 7.25 -17.62 5.79
C SER A 434 6.79 -17.11 4.41
N MET A 435 7.72 -16.71 3.55
CA MET A 435 7.40 -16.10 2.26
C MET A 435 7.48 -17.13 1.12
N ASN A 436 6.47 -17.15 0.27
CA ASN A 436 6.55 -17.77 -1.05
C ASN A 436 7.39 -16.92 -2.03
N ALA A 437 7.59 -17.42 -3.26
CA ALA A 437 8.41 -16.77 -4.27
C ALA A 437 8.00 -15.31 -4.57
N THR A 438 6.69 -15.06 -4.75
CA THR A 438 6.18 -13.72 -5.09
C THR A 438 6.36 -12.74 -3.92
N ASN A 439 6.03 -13.15 -2.69
CA ASN A 439 6.24 -12.31 -1.51
C ASN A 439 7.73 -12.02 -1.27
N LEU A 440 8.60 -13.02 -1.44
CA LEU A 440 10.04 -12.86 -1.27
C LEU A 440 10.59 -11.87 -2.30
N TYR A 441 10.24 -12.03 -3.58
CA TYR A 441 10.67 -11.13 -4.65
C TYR A 441 10.20 -9.68 -4.43
N VAL A 442 8.92 -9.48 -4.11
CA VAL A 442 8.39 -8.15 -3.83
C VAL A 442 9.09 -7.53 -2.61
N ALA A 443 9.34 -8.32 -1.55
CA ALA A 443 10.01 -7.86 -0.35
C ALA A 443 11.46 -7.42 -0.61
N MET A 444 12.26 -8.25 -1.28
CA MET A 444 13.66 -7.95 -1.60
C MET A 444 13.79 -6.73 -2.50
N SER A 445 12.90 -6.60 -3.49
CA SER A 445 12.93 -5.48 -4.44
C SER A 445 12.61 -4.11 -3.83
N ARG A 446 12.17 -4.03 -2.57
CA ARG A 446 11.89 -2.74 -1.91
C ARG A 446 13.15 -1.93 -1.55
N ALA A 447 14.31 -2.61 -1.40
CA ALA A 447 15.58 -1.97 -1.09
C ALA A 447 16.26 -1.45 -2.35
N SER A 448 16.61 -0.16 -2.39
CA SER A 448 17.45 0.41 -3.44
C SER A 448 18.94 0.41 -3.08
N THR A 449 19.28 0.37 -1.79
CA THR A 449 20.67 0.46 -1.31
C THR A 449 21.17 -0.79 -0.59
N SER A 450 20.48 -1.23 0.46
CA SER A 450 20.88 -2.43 1.19
C SER A 450 19.69 -3.23 1.69
N LEU A 451 19.86 -4.54 1.75
CA LEU A 451 18.85 -5.49 2.20
C LEU A 451 19.37 -6.30 3.38
N THR A 452 18.58 -6.43 4.44
CA THR A 452 18.84 -7.41 5.50
C THR A 452 17.73 -8.45 5.53
N VAL A 453 18.09 -9.72 5.51
CA VAL A 453 17.15 -10.84 5.45
C VAL A 453 17.35 -11.73 6.67
N LEU A 454 16.28 -11.94 7.43
CA LEU A 454 16.27 -12.82 8.58
C LEU A 454 15.44 -14.07 8.28
N SER A 455 16.03 -15.25 8.47
CA SER A 455 15.36 -16.54 8.27
C SER A 455 16.06 -17.66 9.03
N GLY A 456 15.36 -18.76 9.34
CA GLY A 456 15.97 -19.92 10.01
C GLY A 456 16.95 -20.69 9.12
N GLN A 457 16.78 -20.63 7.80
CA GLN A 457 17.63 -21.28 6.79
C GLN A 457 18.10 -20.30 5.72
N PRO A 458 19.22 -20.55 5.03
CA PRO A 458 19.76 -19.66 4.00
C PRO A 458 19.07 -19.76 2.63
N LEU A 459 18.33 -20.84 2.36
CA LEU A 459 17.70 -21.13 1.08
C LEU A 459 16.22 -20.75 1.10
N MET A 460 15.78 -19.85 0.21
CA MET A 460 14.40 -19.34 0.19
C MET A 460 13.80 -19.26 -1.22
N PRO A 461 12.49 -19.45 -1.42
CA PRO A 461 11.48 -19.79 -0.40
C PRO A 461 11.70 -21.21 0.14
N VAL A 462 11.14 -21.52 1.31
CA VAL A 462 11.18 -22.90 1.85
C VAL A 462 10.23 -23.76 1.02
N ARG A 463 10.70 -24.90 0.51
CA ARG A 463 9.86 -25.82 -0.27
C ARG A 463 8.64 -26.26 0.57
N GLY A 464 7.43 -26.06 0.06
CA GLY A 464 6.17 -26.43 0.71
C GLY A 464 5.37 -25.30 1.38
N THR A 465 5.74 -24.03 1.19
CA THR A 465 4.99 -22.86 1.69
C THR A 465 4.00 -22.28 0.66
N GLU A 466 3.25 -23.11 -0.05
CA GLU A 466 2.16 -22.64 -0.93
C GLU A 466 0.87 -22.35 -0.17
#